data_AF-A0A7S2EAR9-F1
#
_entry.id   AF-A0A7S2EAR9-F1
#
_cell.length_a   1.000
_cell.length_b   1.000
_cell.length_c   1.000
_cell.angle_alpha   90.00
_cell.angle_beta   90.00
_cell.angle_gamma   90.00
#
_symmetry.space_group_name_H-M   'P 1'
#
loop_
_entity.id
_entity.type
_entity.pdbx_description
1 polymer ?
#
loop_
_entity_poly.entity_id
_entity_poly.type
_entity_poly.pdbx_seq_one_letter_code
_entity_poly.pdbx_strand_id
1 'polypeptide(L)'
;GEVEVPPLPEGIDVEEVCSAESMATVEGFSVCEDLCDRARCCDEMIELCRVKNPAECDSYTPCNPFFRLNVNDGTVGPFDDMNTEDLIKLSRQVLDACTYRSLKDPQGLSLCKHICEDRYCCFDDVRSEGYCGNEYQCVVFSACQNLFEMYDYERDEGSGR
;
A
#
# COMPACT_ATOMS: atom_id res chain seq x y z
N GLY A 1 -20.21 -10.66 11.44
CA GLY A 1 -21.53 -10.59 10.78
C GLY A 1 -21.40 -11.25 9.43
N GLU A 2 -22.49 -11.32 8.66
CA GLU A 2 -22.40 -11.61 7.23
C GLU A 2 -22.15 -10.30 6.48
N VAL A 3 -21.38 -10.33 5.40
CA VAL A 3 -21.00 -9.14 4.61
C VAL A 3 -21.71 -9.17 3.27
N GLU A 4 -22.20 -8.02 2.82
CA GLU A 4 -22.77 -7.83 1.49
C GLU A 4 -21.89 -6.82 0.74
N VAL A 5 -21.31 -7.25 -0.38
CA VAL A 5 -20.44 -6.42 -1.22
C VAL A 5 -21.33 -5.57 -2.12
N PRO A 6 -21.20 -4.24 -2.14
CA PRO A 6 -22.02 -3.41 -3.01
C PRO A 6 -21.62 -3.60 -4.48
N PRO A 7 -22.58 -3.51 -5.42
CA PRO A 7 -22.26 -3.54 -6.84
C PRO A 7 -21.35 -2.39 -7.23
N LEU A 8 -20.52 -2.60 -8.25
CA LEU A 8 -19.66 -1.57 -8.78
C LEU A 8 -20.50 -0.38 -9.31
N PRO A 9 -20.14 0.88 -9.01
CA PRO A 9 -20.85 2.03 -9.56
C PRO A 9 -20.81 2.05 -11.09
N GLU A 10 -21.92 2.45 -11.73
CA GLU A 10 -22.00 2.52 -13.19
C GLU A 10 -20.99 3.50 -13.78
N GLY A 11 -20.37 3.11 -14.89
CA GLY A 11 -19.43 3.96 -15.64
C GLY A 11 -18.02 4.06 -15.03
N ILE A 12 -17.73 3.28 -13.99
CA ILE A 12 -16.38 3.17 -13.43
C ILE A 12 -15.61 2.05 -14.12
N ASP A 13 -14.43 2.38 -14.64
CA ASP A 13 -13.44 1.40 -15.07
C ASP A 13 -12.42 1.21 -13.92
N VAL A 14 -12.51 0.09 -13.22
CA VAL A 14 -11.64 -0.22 -12.08
C VAL A 14 -10.19 -0.38 -12.52
N GLU A 15 -9.93 -0.90 -13.73
CA GLU A 15 -8.57 -1.07 -14.24
C GLU A 15 -7.91 0.28 -14.51
N GLU A 16 -8.66 1.27 -15.00
CA GLU A 16 -8.17 2.64 -15.19
C GLU A 16 -7.93 3.35 -13.85
N VAL A 17 -8.91 3.28 -12.96
CA VAL A 17 -8.86 3.93 -11.63
C VAL A 17 -7.72 3.36 -10.79
N CYS A 18 -7.54 2.04 -10.80
CA CYS A 18 -6.51 1.32 -10.06
C CYS A 18 -5.31 0.93 -10.92
N SER A 19 -5.05 1.66 -12.02
CA SER A 19 -3.84 1.46 -12.80
C SER A 19 -2.60 1.86 -12.00
N ALA A 20 -1.44 1.28 -12.37
CA ALA A 20 -0.18 1.62 -11.73
C ALA A 20 0.15 3.13 -11.86
N GLU A 21 -0.23 3.75 -12.96
CA GLU A 21 -0.07 5.18 -13.19
C GLU A 21 -0.96 6.03 -12.28
N SER A 22 -2.24 5.66 -12.12
CA SER A 22 -3.17 6.36 -11.23
C SER A 22 -2.73 6.24 -9.76
N MET A 23 -2.43 5.02 -9.31
CA MET A 23 -2.02 4.72 -7.94
C MET A 23 -0.63 5.27 -7.57
N ALA A 24 0.17 5.68 -8.56
CA ALA A 24 1.43 6.39 -8.30
C ALA A 24 1.24 7.80 -7.74
N THR A 25 0.01 8.30 -7.65
CA THR A 25 -0.33 9.62 -7.13
C THR A 25 -1.21 9.50 -5.88
N VAL A 26 -1.11 10.47 -4.97
CA VAL A 26 -1.97 10.52 -3.76
C VAL A 26 -3.46 10.52 -4.14
N GLU A 27 -3.83 11.29 -5.15
CA GLU A 27 -5.23 11.39 -5.60
C GLU A 27 -5.73 10.09 -6.20
N GLY A 28 -5.02 9.52 -7.18
CA GLY A 28 -5.43 8.27 -7.82
C GLY A 28 -5.40 7.08 -6.87
N PHE A 29 -4.43 7.04 -5.94
CA PHE A 29 -4.42 6.05 -4.86
C PHE A 29 -5.66 6.16 -3.99
N SER A 30 -6.00 7.36 -3.50
CA SER A 30 -7.18 7.54 -2.64
C SER A 30 -8.48 7.16 -3.36
N VAL A 31 -8.60 7.47 -4.66
CA VAL A 31 -9.80 7.10 -5.43
C VAL A 31 -9.88 5.58 -5.60
N CYS A 32 -8.75 4.91 -5.84
CA CYS A 32 -8.70 3.45 -5.91
C CYS A 32 -9.00 2.81 -4.54
N GLU A 33 -8.39 3.30 -3.46
CA GLU A 33 -8.64 2.87 -2.08
C GLU A 33 -10.14 2.95 -1.73
N ASP A 34 -10.77 4.12 -1.94
CA ASP A 34 -12.19 4.34 -1.67
C ASP A 34 -13.13 3.44 -2.49
N LEU A 35 -12.70 3.04 -3.69
CA LEU A 35 -13.43 2.13 -4.56
C LEU A 35 -13.29 0.69 -4.06
N CYS A 36 -12.06 0.27 -3.78
CA CYS A 36 -11.70 -1.11 -3.45
C CYS A 36 -12.06 -1.49 -2.01
N ASP A 37 -12.04 -0.55 -1.06
CA ASP A 37 -12.38 -0.81 0.34
C ASP A 37 -13.79 -1.37 0.53
N ARG A 38 -14.70 -1.05 -0.39
CA ARG A 38 -16.08 -1.57 -0.40
C ARG A 38 -16.15 -3.07 -0.65
N ALA A 39 -15.14 -3.61 -1.31
CA ALA A 39 -14.99 -5.02 -1.67
C ALA A 39 -13.79 -5.66 -0.97
N ARG A 40 -13.30 -5.09 0.14
CA ARG A 40 -12.15 -5.63 0.90
C ARG A 40 -12.28 -7.12 1.24
N CYS A 41 -13.50 -7.59 1.50
CA CYS A 41 -13.78 -9.00 1.78
C CYS A 41 -13.65 -9.94 0.57
N CYS A 42 -13.45 -9.41 -0.65
CA CYS A 42 -13.24 -10.17 -1.87
C CYS A 42 -11.80 -10.61 -2.08
N ASP A 43 -10.84 -9.97 -1.40
CA ASP A 43 -9.42 -10.34 -1.43
C ASP A 43 -9.04 -11.32 -0.30
N GLU A 44 -9.73 -11.23 0.84
CA GLU A 44 -9.65 -12.25 1.89
C GLU A 44 -10.30 -13.57 1.45
N MET A 45 -10.10 -14.64 2.23
CA MET A 45 -10.90 -15.85 2.03
C MET A 45 -12.37 -15.49 2.30
N ILE A 46 -13.15 -15.34 1.22
CA ILE A 46 -14.58 -14.95 1.19
C ILE A 46 -15.42 -15.69 2.26
N GLU A 47 -15.06 -16.94 2.55
CA GLU A 47 -15.65 -17.79 3.60
C GLU A 47 -15.41 -17.28 5.03
N LEU A 48 -14.23 -16.73 5.32
CA LEU A 48 -13.91 -16.10 6.61
C LEU A 48 -14.72 -14.81 6.80
N CYS A 49 -14.89 -14.03 5.73
CA CYS A 49 -15.68 -12.79 5.73
C CYS A 49 -17.20 -13.04 5.68
N ARG A 50 -17.63 -14.26 5.33
CA ARG A 50 -19.05 -14.64 5.19
C ARG A 50 -19.79 -13.73 4.21
N VAL A 51 -19.22 -13.56 3.01
CA VAL A 51 -19.83 -12.75 1.95
C VAL A 51 -21.09 -13.45 1.42
N LYS A 52 -22.21 -12.72 1.34
CA LYS A 52 -23.50 -13.26 0.87
C LYS A 52 -23.61 -13.37 -0.64
N ASN A 53 -22.93 -12.47 -1.34
CA ASN A 53 -23.03 -12.25 -2.78
C ASN A 53 -21.64 -12.29 -3.42
N PRO A 54 -20.95 -13.44 -3.39
CA PRO A 54 -19.58 -13.55 -3.90
C PRO A 54 -19.44 -13.22 -5.39
N ALA A 55 -20.53 -13.29 -6.17
CA ALA A 55 -20.53 -12.91 -7.58
C ALA A 55 -20.18 -11.43 -7.81
N GLU A 56 -20.41 -10.53 -6.85
CA GLU A 56 -20.02 -9.12 -6.99
C GLU A 56 -18.49 -8.95 -6.95
N CYS A 57 -17.76 -9.89 -6.32
CA CYS A 57 -16.31 -9.81 -6.20
C CYS A 57 -15.58 -9.86 -7.54
N ASP A 58 -16.15 -10.53 -8.55
CA ASP A 58 -15.55 -10.62 -9.89
C ASP A 58 -15.32 -9.22 -10.49
N SER A 59 -16.23 -8.28 -10.23
CA SER A 59 -16.13 -6.89 -10.74
C SER A 59 -15.06 -6.06 -10.03
N TYR A 60 -14.60 -6.50 -8.86
CA TYR A 60 -13.53 -5.87 -8.08
C TYR A 60 -12.19 -6.59 -8.23
N THR A 61 -12.07 -7.61 -9.10
CA THR A 61 -10.80 -8.28 -9.38
C THR A 61 -9.64 -7.31 -9.69
N PRO A 62 -9.84 -6.18 -10.41
CA PRO A 62 -8.77 -5.21 -10.63
C PRO A 62 -8.30 -4.46 -9.38
N CYS A 63 -8.95 -4.61 -8.22
CA CYS A 63 -8.45 -4.17 -6.93
C CYS A 63 -7.40 -5.11 -6.33
N ASN A 64 -7.24 -6.32 -6.87
CA ASN A 64 -6.24 -7.28 -6.36
C ASN A 64 -4.82 -6.70 -6.34
N PRO A 65 -4.34 -5.89 -7.29
CA PRO A 65 -3.06 -5.18 -7.18
C PRO A 65 -3.02 -4.21 -5.99
N PHE A 66 -4.09 -3.44 -5.73
CA PHE A 66 -4.17 -2.60 -4.53
C PHE A 66 -4.05 -3.44 -3.25
N PHE A 67 -4.72 -4.59 -3.20
CA PHE A 67 -4.61 -5.50 -2.06
C PHE A 67 -3.27 -6.25 -2.01
N ARG A 68 -2.64 -6.56 -3.14
CA ARG A 68 -1.34 -7.26 -3.28
C ARG A 68 -0.12 -6.37 -3.24
N LEU A 69 -0.30 -5.06 -3.25
CA LEU A 69 0.75 -4.15 -2.79
C LEU A 69 1.01 -4.33 -1.28
N ASN A 70 0.13 -5.03 -0.54
CA ASN A 70 0.54 -5.80 0.64
C ASN A 70 1.36 -7.01 0.16
N VAL A 71 2.69 -6.96 0.28
CA VAL A 71 3.66 -8.00 -0.09
C VAL A 71 3.59 -9.18 0.89
N ASN A 72 2.45 -9.87 0.94
CA ASN A 72 2.30 -11.13 1.69
C ASN A 72 2.44 -12.38 0.82
N ASP A 73 2.75 -12.27 -0.48
CA ASP A 73 3.14 -13.46 -1.26
C ASP A 73 4.64 -13.79 -1.12
N GLY A 74 5.45 -12.98 -0.43
CA GLY A 74 6.91 -13.19 -0.42
C GLY A 74 7.51 -13.13 -1.84
N THR A 75 6.72 -12.75 -2.83
CA THR A 75 7.10 -12.42 -4.19
C THR A 75 7.01 -10.91 -4.32
N VAL A 76 7.93 -10.23 -3.62
CA VAL A 76 8.69 -9.33 -4.45
C VAL A 76 9.28 -10.24 -5.52
N GLY A 77 8.69 -10.23 -6.72
CA GLY A 77 9.36 -10.85 -7.86
C GLY A 77 10.82 -10.40 -7.79
N PRO A 78 11.78 -11.30 -8.04
CA PRO A 78 13.18 -11.05 -7.76
C PRO A 78 13.52 -9.63 -8.23
N PHE A 79 13.77 -8.72 -7.28
CA PHE A 79 14.30 -7.39 -7.59
C PHE A 79 15.59 -7.49 -8.43
N ASP A 80 16.18 -8.69 -8.47
CA ASP A 80 17.26 -9.09 -9.37
C ASP A 80 16.92 -8.88 -10.85
N ASP A 81 15.64 -8.82 -11.25
CA ASP A 81 15.19 -8.61 -12.63
C ASP A 81 14.65 -7.19 -12.92
N MET A 82 14.51 -6.32 -11.89
CA MET A 82 14.01 -4.95 -12.08
C MET A 82 15.14 -4.07 -12.65
N ASN A 83 14.87 -3.41 -13.77
CA ASN A 83 15.86 -2.52 -14.37
C ASN A 83 16.01 -1.22 -13.56
N THR A 84 17.10 -0.49 -13.80
CA THR A 84 17.40 0.77 -13.09
C THR A 84 16.32 1.84 -13.28
N GLU A 85 15.62 1.87 -14.42
CA GLU A 85 14.59 2.87 -14.69
C GLU A 85 13.37 2.66 -13.77
N ASP A 86 12.95 1.42 -13.60
CA ASP A 86 11.81 1.07 -12.76
C ASP A 86 12.13 1.28 -11.27
N LEU A 87 13.37 0.99 -10.85
CA LEU A 87 13.84 1.31 -9.49
C LEU A 87 13.83 2.83 -9.22
N ILE A 88 14.22 3.65 -10.20
CA ILE A 88 14.17 5.12 -10.08
C ILE A 88 12.72 5.60 -10.01
N LYS A 89 11.81 5.05 -10.82
CA LYS A 89 10.38 5.39 -10.77
C LYS A 89 9.79 5.05 -9.41
N LEU A 90 10.05 3.84 -8.91
CA LEU A 90 9.61 3.42 -7.58
C LEU A 90 10.16 4.34 -6.49
N SER A 91 11.46 4.65 -6.51
CA SER A 91 12.07 5.54 -5.50
C SER A 91 11.43 6.93 -5.50
N ARG A 92 11.06 7.47 -6.68
CA ARG A 92 10.33 8.74 -6.77
C ARG A 92 8.93 8.65 -6.20
N GLN A 93 8.21 7.58 -6.48
CA GLN A 93 6.88 7.35 -5.91
C GLN A 93 6.93 7.28 -4.38
N VAL A 94 7.90 6.53 -3.83
CA VAL A 94 8.11 6.45 -2.38
C VAL A 94 8.43 7.85 -1.81
N LEU A 95 9.28 8.61 -2.48
CA LEU A 95 9.62 9.97 -2.06
C LEU A 95 8.40 10.90 -2.03
N ASP A 96 7.61 10.93 -3.11
CA ASP A 96 6.44 11.80 -3.23
C ASP A 96 5.35 11.44 -2.21
N ALA A 97 5.13 10.14 -1.98
CA ALA A 97 4.21 9.64 -0.96
C ALA A 97 4.66 9.99 0.46
N CYS A 98 5.96 9.90 0.74
CA CYS A 98 6.50 9.98 2.10
C CYS A 98 7.19 11.31 2.44
N THR A 99 6.91 12.39 1.71
CA THR A 99 7.37 13.73 2.15
C THR A 99 6.68 14.14 3.45
N TYR A 100 7.33 14.93 4.31
CA TYR A 100 6.68 15.49 5.50
C TYR A 100 5.39 16.28 5.21
N ARG A 101 5.23 16.79 3.98
CA ARG A 101 3.97 17.45 3.57
C ARG A 101 2.88 16.40 3.36
N SER A 102 3.18 15.35 2.60
CA SER A 102 2.28 14.23 2.33
C SER A 102 1.87 13.53 3.61
N LEU A 103 2.79 13.35 4.57
CA LEU A 103 2.51 12.71 5.86
C LEU A 103 1.55 13.50 6.78
N LYS A 104 1.40 14.81 6.57
CA LYS A 104 0.41 15.63 7.30
C LYS A 104 -0.99 15.53 6.72
N ASP A 105 -1.10 14.98 5.52
CA ASP A 105 -2.37 14.72 4.86
C ASP A 105 -2.78 13.26 5.11
N PRO A 106 -4.03 12.97 5.51
CA PRO A 106 -4.46 11.60 5.78
C PRO A 106 -4.28 10.63 4.61
N GLN A 107 -4.49 11.10 3.36
CA GLN A 107 -4.35 10.28 2.15
C GLN A 107 -2.88 10.06 1.84
N GLY A 108 -2.06 11.12 1.93
CA GLY A 108 -0.61 11.01 1.77
C GLY A 108 0.04 10.09 2.82
N LEU A 109 -0.45 10.14 4.07
CA LEU A 109 -0.05 9.21 5.12
C LEU A 109 -0.47 7.77 4.80
N SER A 110 -1.69 7.53 4.32
CA SER A 110 -2.16 6.19 3.94
C SER A 110 -1.30 5.61 2.82
N LEU A 111 -1.07 6.39 1.75
CA LEU A 111 -0.22 5.98 0.63
C LEU A 111 1.22 5.68 1.09
N CYS A 112 1.81 6.53 1.93
CA CYS A 112 3.16 6.28 2.44
C CYS A 112 3.23 5.00 3.28
N LYS A 113 2.27 4.78 4.20
CA LYS A 113 2.20 3.54 4.97
C LYS A 113 2.15 2.32 4.08
N HIS A 114 1.25 2.36 3.11
CA HIS A 114 1.03 1.25 2.20
C HIS A 114 2.28 0.91 1.39
N ILE A 115 2.94 1.92 0.79
CA ILE A 115 4.18 1.69 0.04
C ILE A 115 5.31 1.15 0.93
N CYS A 116 5.34 1.53 2.21
CA CYS A 116 6.43 1.23 3.12
C CYS A 116 6.22 -0.04 3.97
N GLU A 117 5.03 -0.65 3.96
CA GLU A 117 4.65 -1.66 4.96
C GLU A 117 5.53 -2.91 4.96
N ASP A 118 5.98 -3.35 3.80
CA ASP A 118 6.83 -4.53 3.70
C ASP A 118 8.33 -4.20 3.76
N ARG A 119 8.67 -2.93 3.97
CA ARG A 119 10.04 -2.42 4.06
C ARG A 119 10.33 -1.71 5.37
N TYR A 120 9.44 -1.83 6.36
CA TYR A 120 9.73 -1.38 7.72
C TYR A 120 11.06 -1.97 8.25
N CYS A 121 11.39 -3.22 7.89
CA CYS A 121 12.65 -3.87 8.27
C CYS A 121 13.93 -3.18 7.77
N CYS A 122 13.86 -2.25 6.80
CA CYS A 122 15.03 -1.51 6.31
C CYS A 122 15.47 -0.43 7.30
N PHE A 123 14.60 -0.05 8.24
CA PHE A 123 14.79 1.09 9.14
C PHE A 123 14.64 0.71 10.62
N ASP A 124 14.31 -0.55 10.92
CA ASP A 124 14.31 -1.08 12.28
C ASP A 124 15.74 -1.56 12.65
N ASP A 125 16.31 -0.97 13.69
CA ASP A 125 17.60 -1.38 14.26
C ASP A 125 17.56 -2.81 14.81
N VAL A 126 16.38 -3.28 15.18
CA VAL A 126 16.13 -4.69 15.51
C VAL A 126 15.88 -5.39 14.19
N ARG A 127 16.96 -5.80 13.50
CA ARG A 127 16.88 -6.66 12.31
C ARG A 127 15.84 -7.74 12.56
N SER A 128 14.64 -7.58 11.98
CA SER A 128 13.62 -8.60 12.10
C SER A 128 14.21 -9.88 11.52
N GLU A 129 13.88 -11.03 12.10
CA GLU A 129 14.33 -12.31 11.56
C GLU A 129 13.66 -12.53 10.20
N GLY A 130 14.23 -11.94 9.15
CA GLY A 130 13.65 -11.87 7.82
C GLY A 130 14.60 -11.20 6.82
N TYR A 131 14.55 -11.66 5.57
CA TYR A 131 15.27 -11.02 4.48
C TYR A 131 14.53 -9.73 4.08
N CYS A 132 15.10 -8.58 4.41
CA CYS A 132 14.53 -7.28 4.05
C CYS A 132 14.89 -6.82 2.62
N GLY A 133 15.69 -7.63 1.90
CA GLY A 133 16.33 -7.22 0.66
C GLY A 133 17.82 -6.94 0.80
N ASN A 134 18.43 -6.51 -0.30
CA ASN A 134 19.81 -5.99 -0.30
C ASN A 134 19.84 -4.47 -0.03
N GLU A 135 21.04 -3.92 0.22
CA GLU A 135 21.23 -2.51 0.57
C GLU A 135 20.62 -1.55 -0.47
N TYR A 136 20.73 -1.87 -1.77
CA TYR A 136 20.16 -1.06 -2.84
C TYR A 136 18.64 -1.03 -2.82
N GLN A 137 18.02 -2.16 -2.46
CA GLN A 137 16.57 -2.23 -2.31
C GLN A 137 16.10 -1.34 -1.16
N CYS A 138 16.80 -1.33 -0.02
CA CYS A 138 16.46 -0.41 1.07
C CYS A 138 16.67 1.07 0.72
N VAL A 139 17.64 1.40 -0.13
CA VAL A 139 17.86 2.78 -0.60
C VAL A 139 16.66 3.31 -1.40
N VAL A 140 16.03 2.49 -2.23
CA VAL A 140 14.81 2.87 -2.99
C VAL A 140 13.71 3.34 -2.06
N PHE A 141 13.60 2.73 -0.88
CA PHE A 141 12.58 3.04 0.12
C PHE A 141 13.01 4.06 1.17
N SER A 142 14.18 4.70 1.04
CA SER A 142 14.75 5.58 2.08
C SER A 142 13.80 6.66 2.61
N ALA A 143 12.89 7.19 1.79
CA ALA A 143 11.91 8.17 2.24
C ALA A 143 10.87 7.63 3.24
N CYS A 144 10.70 6.31 3.32
CA CYS A 144 9.89 5.66 4.35
C CYS A 144 10.37 5.99 5.77
N GLN A 145 11.65 6.35 5.95
CA GLN A 145 12.17 6.77 7.24
C GLN A 145 11.40 7.98 7.83
N ASN A 146 10.89 8.89 6.99
CA ASN A 146 10.09 10.03 7.45
C ASN A 146 8.82 9.57 8.19
N LEU A 147 8.26 8.43 7.80
CA LEU A 147 7.09 7.83 8.44
C LEU A 147 7.42 7.37 9.86
N PHE A 148 8.59 6.74 10.06
CA PHE A 148 9.07 6.33 11.37
C PHE A 148 9.36 7.51 12.29
N GLU A 149 10.07 8.51 11.78
CA GLU A 149 10.42 9.71 12.56
C GLU A 149 9.18 10.45 13.03
N MET A 150 8.10 10.45 12.24
CA MET A 150 6.81 11.04 12.63
C MET A 150 6.17 10.25 13.78
N TYR A 151 6.18 8.91 13.74
CA TYR A 151 5.63 8.07 14.81
C TYR A 151 6.43 8.12 16.11
N ASP A 152 7.76 8.19 16.03
CA ASP A 152 8.60 8.32 17.23
C ASP A 152 8.45 9.70 17.89
N TYR A 153 8.31 10.77 17.10
CA TYR A 153 8.04 12.12 17.63
C TYR A 153 6.71 12.17 18.42
N GLU A 154 5.65 11.53 17.91
CA GLU A 154 4.36 11.47 18.60
C GLU A 154 4.42 10.67 19.91
N ARG A 155 5.30 9.64 19.99
CA ARG A 155 5.50 8.84 21.20
C ARG A 155 6.25 9.59 22.29
N ASP A 156 7.18 10.46 21.91
CA ASP A 156 7.95 11.28 22.86
C ASP A 156 7.13 12.47 23.40
N GLU A 157 6.25 13.09 22.61
CA GLU A 157 5.31 14.12 23.12
C GLU A 157 4.14 13.53 23.94
N GLY A 158 3.82 12.24 23.75
CA GLY A 158 2.81 11.52 24.53
C GLY A 158 3.25 11.06 25.93
N SER A 159 4.55 11.09 26.24
CA SER A 159 5.12 10.73 27.56
C SER A 159 5.23 11.94 28.52
N GLY A 160 4.69 13.09 28.10
CA GLY A 160 4.64 14.33 28.88
C GLY A 160 3.24 14.67 29.37
N ARG A 161 2.59 13.81 30.16
CA ARG A 161 1.49 14.20 31.06
C ARG A 161 1.27 13.22 32.21
#